data_AF-A0A8J7WZS2-F1
#
_entry.id   AF-A0A8J7WZS2-F1
#
_cell.length_a   1.000
_cell.length_b   1.000
_cell.length_c   1.000
_cell.angle_alpha   90.00
_cell.angle_beta   90.00
_cell.angle_gamma   90.00
#
_symmetry.space_group_name_H-M   'P 1'
#
loop_
_entity.id
_entity.type
_entity.pdbx_description
1 polymer ?
#
loop_
_entity_poly.entity_id
_entity_poly.type
_entity_poly.pdbx_seq_one_letter_code
_entity_poly.pdbx_strand_id
1 'polypeptide(L)'
;MISFLLAFLAVYSGMHALVVLRLWPLLPQAWYLRCLFWCFGLLMIFSPIVTYWLDASGSRFPASILAWPAFTWMGAVFVAFCLGAVFYFLEGISLIVRSFFSATADFFLSPLSKAWLLGVITVAVVGIGFWQAGDLL
;
A
#
# COMPACT_ATOMS: atom_id res chain seq x y z
N MET A 1 22.71 13.42 1.72
CA MET A 1 21.85 13.26 2.91
C MET A 1 20.49 13.94 2.71
N ILE A 2 20.43 15.25 2.48
CA ILE A 2 19.16 15.98 2.27
C ILE A 2 18.39 15.47 1.04
N SER A 3 19.06 15.25 -0.09
CA SER A 3 18.43 14.71 -1.31
C SER A 3 17.79 13.32 -1.10
N PHE A 4 18.47 12.46 -0.34
CA PHE A 4 17.94 11.15 0.05
C PHE A 4 16.70 11.28 0.94
N LEU A 5 16.75 12.16 1.95
CA LEU A 5 15.61 12.40 2.84
C LEU A 5 14.41 12.95 2.06
N LEU A 6 14.62 13.88 1.14
CA LEU A 6 13.55 14.42 0.30
C LEU A 6 12.94 13.34 -0.60
N ALA A 7 13.76 12.51 -1.25
CA ALA A 7 13.29 11.42 -2.08
C ALA A 7 12.51 10.38 -1.26
N PHE A 8 13.05 9.99 -0.10
CA PHE A 8 12.38 9.08 0.83
C PHE A 8 11.04 9.65 1.27
N LEU A 9 11.00 10.90 1.72
CA LEU A 9 9.78 11.54 2.21
C LEU A 9 8.75 11.67 1.09
N ALA A 10 9.18 12.02 -0.12
CA ALA A 10 8.30 12.13 -1.29
C ALA A 10 7.67 10.77 -1.67
N VAL A 11 8.48 9.71 -1.76
CA VAL A 11 7.98 8.36 -2.06
C VAL A 11 7.07 7.87 -0.93
N TYR A 12 7.51 8.01 0.32
CA TYR A 12 6.77 7.56 1.49
C TYR A 12 5.42 8.27 1.64
N SER A 13 5.40 9.61 1.60
CA SER A 13 4.15 10.38 1.67
C SER A 13 3.27 10.17 0.44
N GLY A 14 3.86 10.02 -0.75
CA GLY A 14 3.14 9.70 -1.98
C GLY A 14 2.41 8.36 -1.89
N MET A 15 3.05 7.33 -1.35
CA MET A 15 2.41 6.03 -1.13
C MET A 15 1.22 6.13 -0.18
N HIS A 16 1.38 6.81 0.97
CA HIS A 16 0.27 7.04 1.91
C HIS A 16 -0.85 7.82 1.24
N ALA A 17 -0.54 8.88 0.50
CA ALA A 17 -1.54 9.70 -0.20
C ALA A 17 -2.34 8.87 -1.22
N LEU A 18 -1.67 8.03 -2.02
CA LEU A 18 -2.35 7.16 -2.99
C LEU A 18 -3.31 6.18 -2.33
N VAL A 19 -2.88 5.54 -1.23
CA VAL A 19 -3.73 4.61 -0.48
C VAL A 19 -4.92 5.35 0.14
N VAL A 20 -4.68 6.51 0.76
CA VAL A 20 -5.74 7.35 1.34
C VAL A 20 -6.76 7.78 0.29
N LEU A 21 -6.31 8.25 -0.89
CA LEU A 21 -7.20 8.66 -1.98
C LEU A 21 -8.06 7.50 -2.49
N ARG A 22 -7.53 6.28 -2.51
CA ARG A 22 -8.29 5.08 -2.92
C ARG A 22 -9.26 4.59 -1.86
N LEU A 23 -8.91 4.74 -0.58
CA LEU A 23 -9.80 4.41 0.53
C LEU A 23 -10.86 5.48 0.78
N TRP A 24 -10.63 6.72 0.35
CA TRP A 24 -11.53 7.85 0.60
C TRP A 24 -12.99 7.63 0.18
N PRO A 25 -13.29 7.06 -1.01
CA PRO A 25 -14.67 6.76 -1.41
C PRO A 25 -15.30 5.63 -0.59
N LEU A 26 -14.50 4.76 0.03
CA LEU A 26 -14.95 3.64 0.86
C LEU A 26 -15.21 4.06 2.32
N LEU A 27 -14.66 5.21 2.74
CA LEU A 27 -14.86 5.73 4.08
C LEU A 27 -16.29 6.25 4.26
N PRO A 28 -16.93 5.99 5.41
CA PRO A 28 -18.22 6.58 5.73
C PRO A 28 -18.19 8.11 5.59
N GLN A 29 -19.31 8.69 5.15
CA GLN A 29 -19.44 10.15 4.96
C GLN A 29 -19.43 10.93 6.30
N ALA A 30 -19.48 10.24 7.43
CA ALA A 30 -19.44 10.85 8.75
C ALA A 30 -18.12 11.59 9.00
N TRP A 31 -18.21 12.89 9.29
CA TRP A 31 -17.05 13.77 9.45
C TRP A 31 -16.08 13.29 10.56
N TYR A 32 -16.60 12.77 11.67
CA TYR A 32 -15.79 12.31 12.79
C TYR A 32 -14.92 11.10 12.42
N LEU A 33 -15.42 10.18 11.59
CA LEU A 33 -14.64 9.03 11.11
C LEU A 33 -13.52 9.47 10.16
N ARG A 34 -13.78 10.48 9.33
CA ARG A 34 -12.76 11.07 8.46
C ARG A 34 -11.68 11.80 9.26
N CYS A 35 -12.06 12.54 10.30
CA CYS A 35 -11.10 13.16 11.21
C CYS A 35 -10.24 12.10 11.92
N LEU A 36 -10.87 11.04 12.43
CA LEU A 36 -10.15 9.94 13.07
C LEU A 36 -9.15 9.28 12.12
N PHE A 37 -9.55 9.05 10.87
CA PHE A 37 -8.69 8.48 9.83
C PHE A 37 -7.49 9.40 9.50
N TRP A 38 -7.71 10.72 9.39
CA TRP A 38 -6.63 11.69 9.20
C TRP A 38 -5.67 11.73 10.38
N CYS A 39 -6.18 11.76 11.61
CA CYS A 39 -5.36 11.71 12.82
C CYS A 39 -4.52 10.45 12.88
N PHE A 40 -5.11 9.30 12.55
CA PHE A 40 -4.40 8.03 12.47
C PHE A 40 -3.31 8.04 11.38
N GLY A 41 -3.63 8.52 10.17
CA GLY A 41 -2.67 8.64 9.09
C GLY A 41 -1.47 9.51 9.45
N LEU A 42 -1.72 10.69 10.03
CA LEU A 42 -0.65 11.58 10.52
C LEU A 42 0.20 10.90 11.61
N LEU A 43 -0.44 10.26 12.59
CA LEU A 43 0.25 9.52 13.63
C LEU A 43 1.19 8.46 13.03
N MET A 44 0.73 7.70 12.04
CA MET A 44 1.53 6.68 11.38
C MET A 44 2.66 7.27 10.52
N ILE A 45 2.47 8.43 9.90
CA ILE A 45 3.53 9.13 9.16
C ILE A 45 4.64 9.61 10.11
N PHE A 46 4.28 10.15 11.27
CA PHE A 46 5.23 10.65 12.26
C PHE A 46 5.81 9.56 13.17
N SER A 47 5.17 8.40 13.26
CA SER A 47 5.57 7.32 14.15
C SER A 47 7.05 6.92 14.04
N PRO A 48 7.65 6.73 12.84
CA PRO A 48 9.07 6.38 12.73
C PRO A 48 10.00 7.41 13.37
N ILE A 49 9.65 8.70 13.28
CA ILE A 49 10.41 9.79 13.91
C ILE A 49 10.28 9.69 15.42
N VAL A 50 9.05 9.55 15.93
CA VAL A 50 8.80 9.45 17.38
C VAL A 50 9.47 8.20 17.96
N THR A 51 9.40 7.05 17.28
CA THR A 51 10.08 5.82 17.67
C THR A 51 11.60 6.03 17.74
N TYR A 52 12.20 6.70 16.76
CA TYR A 52 13.63 7.00 16.78
C TYR A 52 14.02 7.88 17.97
N TRP A 53 13.24 8.93 18.27
CA TRP A 53 13.48 9.80 19.41
C TRP A 53 13.32 9.06 20.75
N LEU A 54 12.30 8.22 20.88
CA LEU A 54 12.08 7.39 22.08
C LEU A 54 13.25 6.42 22.30
N ASP A 55 13.72 5.76 21.26
CA ASP A 55 14.86 4.85 21.36
C ASP A 55 16.16 5.60 21.71
N ALA A 56 16.40 6.76 21.08
CA ALA A 56 17.55 7.62 21.38
C ALA A 56 17.57 8.12 22.83
N SER A 57 16.41 8.31 23.46
CA SER A 57 16.30 8.67 24.88
C SER A 57 16.49 7.49 25.85
N GLY A 58 16.71 6.27 25.35
CA GLY A 58 16.83 5.05 26.15
C GLY A 58 15.48 4.40 26.52
N SER A 59 14.36 4.95 26.07
CA SER A 59 13.02 4.45 26.36
C SER A 59 12.59 3.36 25.37
N ARG A 60 13.22 2.18 25.46
CA ARG A 60 13.01 1.06 24.53
C ARG A 60 11.59 0.49 24.53
N PHE A 61 10.95 0.40 25.70
CA PHE A 61 9.61 -0.17 25.81
C PHE A 61 8.54 0.65 25.04
N PRO A 62 8.39 1.97 25.27
CA PRO A 62 7.44 2.76 24.48
C PRO A 62 7.84 2.86 23.01
N ALA A 63 9.13 2.85 22.68
CA ALA A 63 9.60 2.80 21.29
C ALA A 63 9.07 1.54 20.58
N SER A 64 9.18 0.36 21.20
CA SER A 64 8.68 -0.90 20.64
C SER A 64 7.15 -0.94 20.50
N ILE A 65 6.41 -0.43 21.48
CA ILE A 65 4.94 -0.35 21.42
C ILE A 65 4.50 0.49 20.23
N LEU A 66 5.19 1.60 19.97
CA LEU A 66 4.86 2.50 18.87
C LEU A 66 5.33 1.97 17.51
N ALA A 67 6.48 1.29 17.50
CA ALA A 67 7.06 0.72 16.29
C ALA A 67 6.17 -0.37 15.68
N TRP A 68 5.60 -1.25 16.51
CA TRP A 68 4.84 -2.41 16.04
C TRP A 68 3.63 -2.07 15.14
N PRO A 69 2.69 -1.19 15.55
CA PRO A 69 1.58 -0.79 14.68
C PRO A 69 2.05 0.02 13.48
N ALA A 70 3.12 0.81 13.61
CA ALA A 70 3.64 1.62 12.51
C ALA A 70 4.27 0.77 11.41
N PHE A 71 5.08 -0.22 11.77
CA PHE A 71 5.63 -1.18 10.80
C PHE A 71 4.55 -2.04 10.16
N THR A 72 3.56 -2.47 10.94
CA THR A 72 2.41 -3.23 10.41
C THR A 72 1.62 -2.39 9.40
N TRP A 73 1.32 -1.14 9.75
CA TRP A 73 0.65 -0.19 8.84
C TRP A 73 1.48 0.09 7.59
N MET A 74 2.80 0.27 7.73
CA MET A 74 3.70 0.48 6.60
C MET A 74 3.69 -0.70 5.64
N GLY A 75 3.70 -1.94 6.15
CA GLY A 75 3.56 -3.14 5.34
C GLY A 75 2.22 -3.17 4.59
N ALA A 76 1.12 -2.85 5.28
CA ALA A 76 -0.20 -2.77 4.66
C ALA A 76 -0.28 -1.71 3.55
N VAL A 77 0.26 -0.52 3.79
CA VAL A 77 0.32 0.58 2.80
C VAL A 77 1.18 0.19 1.60
N PHE A 78 2.30 -0.49 1.81
CA PHE A 78 3.14 -0.99 0.73
C PHE A 78 2.42 -2.00 -0.15
N VAL A 79 1.76 -3.00 0.46
CA VAL A 79 0.96 -3.99 -0.30
C VAL A 79 -0.17 -3.30 -1.06
N ALA A 80 -0.90 -2.39 -0.43
CA ALA A 80 -1.97 -1.63 -1.08
C ALA A 80 -1.44 -0.78 -2.25
N PHE A 81 -0.27 -0.16 -2.09
CA PHE A 81 0.39 0.59 -3.16
C PHE A 81 0.80 -0.32 -4.32
N CYS A 82 1.43 -1.47 -4.05
CA CYS A 82 1.81 -2.43 -5.09
C CYS A 82 0.60 -2.94 -5.87
N LEU A 83 -0.48 -3.32 -5.17
CA LEU A 83 -1.73 -3.73 -5.81
C LEU A 83 -2.33 -2.60 -6.64
N GLY A 84 -2.37 -1.38 -6.09
CA GLY A 84 -2.84 -0.19 -6.80
C GLY A 84 -2.05 0.07 -8.08
N ALA A 85 -0.71 -0.02 -8.02
CA ALA A 85 0.17 0.13 -9.17
C ALA A 85 -0.12 -0.91 -10.26
N VAL A 86 -0.31 -2.18 -9.88
CA VAL A 86 -0.71 -3.25 -10.80
C VAL A 86 -2.05 -2.91 -11.46
N PHE A 87 -3.05 -2.47 -10.69
CA PHE A 87 -4.34 -2.07 -11.25
C PHE A 87 -4.23 -0.91 -12.25
N TYR A 88 -3.49 0.15 -11.89
CA TYR A 88 -3.26 1.28 -12.80
C TYR A 88 -2.53 0.86 -14.07
N PHE A 89 -1.55 -0.04 -13.95
CA PHE A 89 -0.82 -0.56 -15.10
C PHE A 89 -1.73 -1.38 -16.02
N LEU A 90 -2.54 -2.29 -15.46
CA LEU A 90 -3.51 -3.08 -16.21
C LEU A 90 -4.59 -2.19 -16.85
N GLU A 91 -5.03 -1.15 -16.16
CA GLU A 91 -5.96 -0.15 -16.70
C GLU A 91 -5.32 0.66 -17.84
N GLY A 92 -4.05 1.06 -17.71
CA GLY A 92 -3.29 1.70 -18.79
C GLY A 92 -3.17 0.80 -20.03
N ILE A 93 -2.80 -0.47 -19.86
CA ILE A 93 -2.79 -1.46 -20.95
C ILE A 93 -4.19 -1.57 -21.56
N SER A 94 -5.23 -1.60 -20.73
CA SER A 94 -6.61 -1.73 -21.19
C SER A 94 -7.03 -0.57 -22.10
N LEU A 95 -6.63 0.66 -21.76
CA LEU A 95 -6.90 1.86 -22.56
C LEU A 95 -6.15 1.81 -23.89
N ILE A 96 -4.89 1.38 -23.87
CA ILE A 96 -4.09 1.21 -25.08
C ILE A 96 -4.72 0.14 -25.99
N VAL A 97 -5.04 -1.04 -25.45
CA VAL A 97 -5.65 -2.13 -26.22
C VAL A 97 -7.00 -1.71 -26.79
N ARG A 98 -7.85 -1.02 -26.02
CA ARG A 98 -9.12 -0.45 -26.52
C ARG A 98 -8.90 0.54 -27.67
N SER A 99 -7.81 1.32 -27.63
CA SER A 99 -7.47 2.27 -28.69
C SER A 99 -7.09 1.58 -30.02
N PHE A 100 -6.62 0.34 -29.98
CA PHE A 100 -6.20 -0.40 -31.18
C PHE A 100 -7.20 -1.50 -31.62
N PHE A 101 -7.91 -2.12 -30.67
CA PHE A 101 -8.77 -3.29 -30.91
C PHE A 101 -10.11 -3.14 -30.16
N SER A 102 -11.01 -2.34 -30.71
CA SER A 102 -12.26 -1.96 -30.03
C SER A 102 -13.23 -3.13 -29.77
N ALA A 103 -13.17 -4.23 -30.52
CA ALA A 103 -14.15 -5.32 -30.42
C ALA A 103 -13.72 -6.51 -29.53
N THR A 104 -12.42 -6.79 -29.40
CA THR A 104 -11.91 -7.96 -28.63
C THR A 104 -11.55 -7.61 -27.19
N ALA A 105 -11.38 -6.31 -26.90
CA ALA A 105 -10.91 -5.79 -25.63
C ALA A 105 -11.95 -5.95 -24.49
N ASP A 106 -13.24 -5.84 -24.78
CA ASP A 106 -14.28 -5.85 -23.74
C ASP A 106 -14.40 -7.19 -22.99
N PHE A 107 -14.07 -8.31 -23.64
CA PHE A 107 -14.10 -9.64 -23.01
C PHE A 107 -12.93 -9.86 -22.03
N PHE A 108 -11.70 -9.51 -22.43
CA PHE A 108 -10.52 -9.67 -21.57
C PHE A 108 -10.44 -8.63 -20.44
N LEU A 109 -11.07 -7.47 -20.60
CA LEU A 109 -10.94 -6.33 -19.67
C LEU A 109 -12.07 -6.20 -18.65
N SER A 110 -12.95 -7.19 -18.55
CA SER A 110 -14.05 -7.20 -17.58
C SER A 110 -13.52 -7.09 -16.12
N PRO A 111 -14.29 -6.49 -15.19
CA PRO A 111 -13.92 -6.46 -13.77
C PRO A 111 -13.67 -7.85 -13.19
N LEU A 112 -14.39 -8.86 -13.69
CA LEU A 112 -14.29 -10.26 -13.27
C LEU A 112 -12.94 -10.89 -13.69
N SER A 113 -12.47 -10.62 -14.91
CA SER A 113 -11.18 -11.12 -15.38
C SER A 113 -10.00 -10.47 -14.66
N LYS A 114 -10.10 -9.18 -14.29
CA LYS A 114 -9.12 -8.51 -13.42
C LYS A 114 -9.05 -9.14 -12.02
N ALA A 115 -10.19 -9.44 -11.42
CA ALA A 115 -10.27 -10.10 -10.11
C ALA A 115 -9.69 -11.53 -10.15
N TRP A 116 -9.99 -12.29 -11.20
CA TRP A 116 -9.44 -13.63 -11.42
C TRP A 116 -7.92 -13.61 -11.57
N LEU A 117 -7.38 -12.68 -12.36
CA LEU A 117 -5.93 -12.55 -12.58
C LEU A 117 -5.20 -12.27 -11.25
N LEU A 118 -5.78 -11.41 -10.42
CA LEU A 118 -5.26 -11.11 -9.08
C LEU A 118 -5.33 -12.29 -8.13
N GLY A 119 -6.43 -13.05 -8.16
CA GLY A 119 -6.55 -14.29 -7.40
C GLY A 119 -5.41 -15.26 -7.75
N VAL A 120 -5.17 -15.47 -9.06
CA VAL A 120 -4.11 -16.35 -9.55
C VAL A 120 -2.72 -15.85 -9.13
N ILE A 121 -2.43 -14.56 -9.31
CA ILE A 121 -1.14 -13.96 -8.91
C ILE A 121 -0.94 -14.08 -7.40
N THR A 122 -1.97 -13.82 -6.60
CA THR A 122 -1.89 -13.91 -5.13
C THR A 122 -1.58 -15.34 -4.70
N VAL A 123 -2.29 -16.33 -5.25
CA VAL A 123 -2.04 -17.76 -4.98
C VAL A 123 -0.63 -18.15 -5.41
N ALA A 124 -0.15 -17.69 -6.56
CA ALA A 124 1.21 -17.96 -7.03
C ALA A 124 2.28 -17.37 -6.10
N VAL A 125 2.13 -16.10 -5.69
CA VAL A 125 3.07 -15.43 -4.77
C VAL A 125 3.08 -16.11 -3.40
N VAL A 126 1.91 -16.46 -2.85
CA VAL A 126 1.80 -17.19 -1.58
C VAL A 126 2.44 -18.58 -1.70
N GLY A 127 2.20 -19.30 -2.80
CA GLY A 127 2.80 -20.60 -3.05
C GLY A 127 4.32 -20.55 -3.16
N ILE A 128 4.86 -19.56 -3.88
CA ILE A 128 6.31 -19.34 -4.00
C ILE A 128 6.91 -18.97 -2.64
N GLY A 129 6.26 -18.08 -1.88
CA GLY A 129 6.71 -17.68 -0.55
C GLY A 129 6.73 -18.86 0.43
N PHE A 130 5.73 -19.74 0.38
CA PHE A 130 5.68 -20.95 1.19
C PHE A 130 6.80 -21.92 0.84
N TRP A 131 7.07 -22.11 -0.45
CA TRP A 131 8.16 -22.96 -0.93
C TRP A 131 9.53 -22.43 -0.47
N GLN A 132 9.80 -21.13 -0.67
CA GLN A 132 11.04 -20.49 -0.24
C GLN A 132 11.23 -20.51 1.29
N ALA A 133 10.15 -20.42 2.06
CA ALA A 133 10.22 -20.55 3.52
C ALA A 133 10.58 -21.98 3.96
N GLY A 134 10.18 -23.00 3.18
CA GLY A 134 10.55 -24.38 3.41
C GLY A 134 12.05 -24.65 3.18
N ASP A 135 12.68 -23.95 2.24
CA ASP A 135 14.12 -24.06 1.98
C ASP A 135 15.00 -23.38 3.05
N LEU A 136 14.40 -22.57 3.93
CA LEU A 136 15.09 -21.82 5.00
C LEU A 136 14.99 -22.48 6.39
N LEU A 137 14.27 -23.60 6.52
CA LEU A 137 14.11 -24.39 7.75
C LEU A 137 14.95 -25.67 7.70
#